data_AF-A0A2V8NNH8-F1
#
_entry.id   AF-A0A2V8NNH8-F1
#
_cell.length_a   1.000
_cell.length_b   1.000
_cell.length_c   1.000
_cell.angle_alpha   90.00
_cell.angle_beta   90.00
_cell.angle_gamma   90.00
#
_symmetry.space_group_name_H-M   'P 1'
#
loop_
_entity.id
_entity.type
_entity.pdbx_description
1 polymer ?
#
loop_
_entity_poly.entity_id
_entity_poly.type
_entity_poly.pdbx_seq_one_letter_code
_entity_poly.pdbx_strand_id
1 'polypeptide(L)'
;ARIIESAEKGRPTGSSEVHKWAGKQSGKFSRALCEAAAFAAEEMDIKTTAVFTESGLMARRLSALRPGQRIVALTNSREVRNELALIWGVEPCVIPQCESTEEMVKTGERALLEAGYVHQGEMVVLMAGKLSGLGLSRSVKLHEIGDVEGQQ
;
A
#
# COMPACT_ATOMS: atom_id res chain seq x y z
N ALA A 1 16.13 -6.84 -16.09
CA ALA A 1 14.93 -6.01 -15.88
C ALA A 1 14.21 -5.58 -17.18
N ARG A 2 14.91 -5.28 -18.30
CA ARG A 2 14.28 -4.71 -19.52
C ARG A 2 13.05 -5.44 -20.10
N ILE A 3 13.01 -6.77 -20.07
CA ILE A 3 11.86 -7.54 -20.59
C ILE A 3 10.61 -7.31 -19.72
N ILE A 4 10.78 -7.29 -18.40
CA ILE A 4 9.70 -7.10 -17.43
C ILE A 4 9.15 -5.67 -17.58
N GLU A 5 10.04 -4.68 -17.55
CA GLU A 5 9.67 -3.27 -17.66
C GLU A 5 8.93 -2.97 -18.99
N SER A 6 9.39 -3.54 -20.10
CA SER A 6 8.74 -3.34 -21.41
C SER A 6 7.37 -4.04 -21.49
N ALA A 7 7.20 -5.19 -20.85
CA ALA A 7 5.92 -5.90 -20.81
C ALA A 7 4.91 -5.20 -19.88
N GLU A 8 5.38 -4.56 -18.81
CA GLU A 8 4.55 -3.80 -17.88
C GLU A 8 4.10 -2.46 -18.49
N LYS A 9 4.97 -1.77 -19.24
CA LYS A 9 4.60 -0.58 -20.03
C LYS A 9 3.58 -0.86 -21.14
N GLY A 10 3.50 -2.11 -21.61
CA GLY A 10 2.55 -2.54 -22.63
C GLY A 10 1.16 -2.86 -22.10
N ARG A 11 0.97 -2.98 -20.77
CA ARG A 11 -0.38 -2.94 -20.19
C ARG A 11 -0.81 -1.47 -20.12
N PRO A 12 -2.03 -1.13 -20.52
CA PRO A 12 -2.54 0.21 -20.30
C PRO A 12 -2.51 0.49 -18.79
N THR A 13 -1.57 1.32 -18.33
CA THR A 13 -1.48 1.81 -16.96
C THR A 13 -2.59 2.81 -16.63
N GLY A 14 -3.40 3.17 -17.62
CA GLY A 14 -4.73 3.73 -17.45
C GLY A 14 -5.66 3.04 -18.42
N SER A 15 -6.43 2.05 -17.95
CA SER A 15 -7.65 1.69 -18.66
C SER A 15 -8.68 2.76 -18.32
N SER A 16 -9.02 3.59 -19.29
CA SER A 16 -10.20 4.49 -19.34
C SER A 16 -11.55 3.79 -19.09
N GLU A 17 -11.54 2.55 -18.66
CA GLU A 17 -12.71 1.82 -18.20
C GLU A 17 -12.49 1.62 -16.72
N VAL A 18 -13.15 2.46 -15.91
CA VAL A 18 -13.45 2.20 -14.50
C VAL A 18 -13.75 0.71 -14.42
N HIS A 19 -12.77 -0.08 -14.00
CA HIS A 19 -12.94 -1.52 -13.99
C HIS A 19 -14.10 -1.71 -13.04
N LYS A 20 -15.25 -2.15 -13.58
CA LYS A 20 -16.37 -2.50 -12.73
C LYS A 20 -15.82 -3.53 -11.76
N TRP A 21 -15.62 -3.12 -10.51
CA TRP A 21 -15.43 -4.06 -9.41
C TRP A 21 -16.70 -4.86 -9.15
N ALA A 22 -17.66 -4.85 -10.09
CA ALA A 22 -18.81 -5.69 -10.21
C ALA A 22 -18.41 -7.14 -10.58
N GLY A 23 -17.48 -7.72 -9.81
CA GLY A 23 -17.62 -9.11 -9.43
C GLY A 23 -18.66 -9.23 -8.31
N LYS A 24 -19.16 -10.44 -8.04
CA LYS A 24 -20.04 -10.66 -6.88
C LYS A 24 -19.35 -10.18 -5.61
N GLN A 25 -20.04 -9.31 -4.86
CA GLN A 25 -19.56 -8.80 -3.57
C GLN A 25 -19.23 -9.97 -2.65
N SER A 26 -17.99 -10.04 -2.19
CA SER A 26 -17.51 -11.20 -1.44
C SER A 26 -17.89 -11.18 0.05
N GLY A 27 -18.35 -10.03 0.56
CA GLY A 27 -18.55 -9.79 1.99
C GLY A 27 -17.26 -9.80 2.83
N LYS A 28 -16.08 -9.93 2.20
CA LYS A 28 -14.79 -9.97 2.90
C LYS A 28 -14.24 -8.57 3.11
N PHE A 29 -13.98 -8.25 4.36
CA PHE A 29 -13.36 -7.00 4.79
C PHE A 29 -12.06 -6.67 4.04
N SER A 30 -11.17 -7.66 3.87
CA SER A 30 -9.89 -7.47 3.17
C SER A 30 -10.07 -7.09 1.71
N ARG A 31 -11.07 -7.67 1.04
CA ARG A 31 -11.40 -7.31 -0.34
C ARG A 31 -11.86 -5.86 -0.38
N ALA A 32 -12.83 -5.48 0.46
CA ALA A 32 -13.38 -4.13 0.51
C ALA A 32 -12.31 -3.05 0.75
N LEU A 33 -11.33 -3.27 1.63
CA LEU A 33 -10.22 -2.33 1.81
C LEU A 33 -9.24 -2.28 0.64
N CYS A 34 -8.86 -3.45 0.09
CA CYS A 34 -7.94 -3.50 -1.06
C CYS A 34 -8.54 -2.80 -2.27
N GLU A 35 -9.84 -3.05 -2.44
CA GLU A 35 -10.72 -2.30 -3.30
C GLU A 35 -10.59 -0.81 -2.90
N ALA A 36 -11.20 -0.31 -1.83
CA ALA A 36 -11.18 1.12 -1.48
C ALA A 36 -9.83 1.85 -1.69
N ALA A 37 -8.69 1.25 -1.32
CA ALA A 37 -7.37 1.81 -1.56
C ALA A 37 -6.98 1.91 -3.04
N ALA A 38 -7.26 0.88 -3.85
CA ALA A 38 -6.98 0.92 -5.28
C ALA A 38 -7.81 2.00 -5.99
N PHE A 39 -9.09 2.14 -5.62
CA PHE A 39 -9.95 3.19 -6.16
C PHE A 39 -9.47 4.57 -5.73
N ALA A 40 -9.20 4.77 -4.44
CA ALA A 40 -8.74 6.07 -3.95
C ALA A 40 -7.39 6.47 -4.56
N ALA A 41 -6.50 5.51 -4.82
CA ALA A 41 -5.25 5.76 -5.51
C ALA A 41 -5.46 6.19 -6.96
N GLU A 42 -6.32 5.48 -7.70
CA GLU A 42 -6.64 5.79 -9.09
C GLU A 42 -7.37 7.14 -9.24
N GLU A 43 -8.37 7.39 -8.40
CA GLU A 43 -9.16 8.64 -8.41
C GLU A 43 -8.30 9.87 -8.14
N MET A 44 -7.29 9.76 -7.28
CA MET A 44 -6.43 10.87 -6.87
C MET A 44 -5.08 10.90 -7.59
N ASP A 45 -4.86 10.05 -8.62
CA ASP A 45 -3.56 9.86 -9.29
C ASP A 45 -2.38 9.63 -8.33
N ILE A 46 -2.64 8.90 -7.23
CA ILE A 46 -1.63 8.57 -6.22
C ILE A 46 -0.80 7.38 -6.69
N LYS A 47 0.52 7.59 -6.77
CA LYS A 47 1.46 6.63 -7.34
C LYS A 47 1.90 5.53 -6.38
N THR A 48 1.69 5.71 -5.08
CA THR A 48 2.19 4.80 -4.04
C THR A 48 1.14 4.48 -2.99
N THR A 49 0.90 3.18 -2.77
CA THR A 49 0.18 2.66 -1.61
C THR A 49 1.15 1.98 -0.65
N ALA A 50 1.28 2.50 0.57
CA ALA A 50 2.05 1.90 1.64
C ALA A 50 1.14 1.00 2.50
N VAL A 51 1.50 -0.29 2.62
CA VAL A 51 0.71 -1.31 3.31
C VAL A 51 1.44 -1.77 4.56
N PHE A 52 0.98 -1.37 5.73
CA PHE A 52 1.44 -1.89 7.01
C PHE A 52 0.91 -3.30 7.24
N THR A 53 1.81 -4.28 7.43
CA THR A 53 1.42 -5.69 7.52
C THR A 53 2.35 -6.55 8.37
N GLU A 54 1.76 -7.32 9.29
CA GLU A 54 2.48 -8.33 10.08
C GLU A 54 2.66 -9.65 9.32
N SER A 55 1.64 -10.11 8.58
CA SER A 55 1.65 -11.41 7.88
C SER A 55 1.78 -11.33 6.37
N GLY A 56 1.72 -10.13 5.79
CA GLY A 56 1.73 -9.91 4.34
C GLY A 56 0.37 -10.12 3.64
N LEU A 57 -0.69 -10.48 4.37
CA LEU A 57 -1.99 -10.80 3.78
C LEU A 57 -2.57 -9.66 2.93
N MET A 58 -2.56 -8.43 3.44
CA MET A 58 -3.14 -7.29 2.73
C MET A 58 -2.33 -6.90 1.49
N ALA A 59 -1.00 -6.92 1.56
CA ALA A 59 -0.14 -6.66 0.42
C ALA A 59 -0.38 -7.66 -0.72
N ARG A 60 -0.50 -8.96 -0.39
CA ARG A 60 -0.87 -10.01 -1.37
C ARG A 60 -2.26 -9.81 -1.98
N ARG A 61 -3.23 -9.36 -1.18
CA ARG A 61 -4.61 -9.13 -1.66
C ARG A 61 -4.71 -7.90 -2.55
N LEU A 62 -4.03 -6.82 -2.19
CA LEU A 62 -3.96 -5.62 -3.02
C LEU A 62 -3.25 -5.94 -4.34
N SER A 63 -2.09 -6.62 -4.30
CA SER A 63 -1.37 -7.07 -5.49
C SER A 63 -2.24 -7.90 -6.44
N ALA A 64 -3.13 -8.75 -5.91
CA ALA A 64 -4.02 -9.58 -6.72
C ALA A 64 -5.02 -8.76 -7.57
N LEU A 65 -5.32 -7.52 -7.17
CA LEU A 65 -6.12 -6.60 -7.99
C LEU A 65 -5.35 -6.02 -9.19
N ARG A 66 -4.03 -6.25 -9.25
CA ARG A 66 -3.11 -5.70 -10.26
C ARG A 66 -3.26 -4.18 -10.43
N PRO A 67 -3.25 -3.42 -9.33
CA PRO A 67 -3.50 -1.99 -9.41
C PRO A 67 -2.28 -1.28 -10.04
N GLY A 68 -2.50 -0.12 -10.66
CA GLY A 68 -1.46 0.60 -11.41
C GLY A 68 -0.41 1.29 -10.53
N GLN A 69 -0.77 1.62 -9.29
CA GLN A 69 0.13 2.23 -8.31
C GLN A 69 1.12 1.22 -7.71
N ARG A 70 2.27 1.72 -7.28
CA ARG A 70 3.28 0.97 -6.53
C ARG A 70 2.72 0.50 -5.19
N ILE A 71 3.00 -0.75 -4.81
CA ILE A 71 2.66 -1.27 -3.48
C ILE A 71 3.94 -1.42 -2.65
N VAL A 72 4.10 -0.60 -1.62
CA VAL A 72 5.21 -0.74 -0.67
C VAL A 72 4.71 -1.44 0.58
N ALA A 73 5.20 -2.64 0.86
CA ALA A 73 4.77 -3.40 2.04
C ALA A 73 5.71 -3.16 3.22
N LEU A 74 5.20 -2.47 4.25
CA LEU A 74 5.93 -2.14 5.47
C LEU A 74 5.68 -3.23 6.51
N THR A 75 6.73 -3.95 6.91
CA THR A 75 6.63 -5.07 7.85
C THR A 75 7.80 -5.07 8.83
N ASN A 76 7.59 -5.57 10.05
CA ASN A 76 8.67 -5.79 11.02
C ASN A 76 9.31 -7.18 10.92
N SER A 77 8.80 -8.05 10.05
CA SER A 77 9.33 -9.41 9.87
C SER A 77 10.18 -9.54 8.61
N ARG A 78 11.43 -9.96 8.78
CA ARG A 78 12.34 -10.28 7.66
C ARG A 78 11.84 -11.47 6.84
N GLU A 79 11.20 -12.44 7.49
CA GLU A 79 10.62 -13.62 6.83
C GLU A 79 9.49 -13.18 5.89
N VAL A 80 8.55 -12.38 6.38
CA VAL A 80 7.44 -11.86 5.58
C VAL A 80 7.95 -10.96 4.45
N ARG A 81 8.99 -10.15 4.70
CA ARG A 81 9.64 -9.38 3.64
C ARG A 81 10.20 -10.28 2.54
N ASN A 82 10.83 -11.41 2.88
CA ASN A 82 11.36 -12.35 1.89
C ASN A 82 10.24 -13.03 1.08
N GLU A 83 9.13 -13.41 1.74
CA GLU A 83 7.95 -13.96 1.05
C GLU A 83 7.34 -12.94 0.07
N LEU A 84 7.17 -11.70 0.53
CA LEU A 84 6.54 -10.63 -0.24
C LEU A 84 7.39 -10.19 -1.44
N ALA A 85 8.71 -10.39 -1.40
CA ALA A 85 9.61 -10.06 -2.51
C ALA A 85 9.32 -10.88 -3.78
N LEU A 86 8.58 -12.00 -3.66
CA LEU A 86 8.15 -12.82 -4.79
C LEU A 86 6.76 -12.44 -5.31
N ILE A 87 6.07 -11.51 -4.64
CA ILE A 87 4.71 -11.12 -4.97
C ILE A 87 4.74 -9.99 -5.98
N TRP A 88 3.99 -10.16 -7.08
CA TRP A 88 3.94 -9.18 -8.17
C TRP A 88 3.60 -7.77 -7.68
N GLY A 89 4.35 -6.76 -8.13
CA GLY A 89 4.09 -5.35 -7.84
C GLY A 89 4.28 -4.95 -6.37
N VAL A 90 4.78 -5.85 -5.50
CA VAL A 90 5.04 -5.55 -4.09
C VAL A 90 6.53 -5.31 -3.88
N GLU A 91 6.84 -4.17 -3.28
CA GLU A 91 8.18 -3.77 -2.87
C GLU A 91 8.23 -3.81 -1.33
N PRO A 92 8.72 -4.90 -0.71
CA PRO A 92 8.69 -5.02 0.75
C PRO A 92 9.85 -4.28 1.42
N CYS A 93 9.55 -3.55 2.48
CA CYS A 93 10.52 -2.81 3.29
C CYS A 93 10.36 -3.19 4.78
N VAL A 94 11.49 -3.46 5.43
CA VAL A 94 11.51 -3.83 6.86
C VAL A 94 11.56 -2.56 7.69
N ILE A 95 10.58 -2.38 8.57
CA ILE A 95 10.52 -1.28 9.53
C ILE A 95 10.62 -1.80 10.97
N PRO A 96 11.10 -1.00 11.93
CA PRO A 96 11.03 -1.34 13.35
C PRO A 96 9.59 -1.66 13.80
N GLN A 97 9.48 -2.49 14.85
CA GLN A 97 8.21 -2.65 15.54
C GLN A 97 7.84 -1.32 16.20
N CYS A 98 6.57 -0.92 16.05
CA CYS A 98 6.02 0.31 16.61
C CYS A 98 5.01 -0.04 17.71
N GLU A 99 4.94 0.79 18.75
CA GLU A 99 4.03 0.60 19.89
C GLU A 99 2.77 1.45 19.78
N SER A 100 2.79 2.47 18.90
CA SER A 100 1.64 3.31 18.64
C SER A 100 1.36 3.48 17.15
N THR A 101 0.11 3.81 16.86
CA THR A 101 -0.37 4.16 15.53
C THR A 101 0.41 5.33 14.92
N GLU A 102 0.69 6.35 15.74
CA GLU A 102 1.38 7.56 15.31
C GLU A 102 2.84 7.28 14.96
N GLU A 103 3.52 6.50 15.81
CA GLU A 103 4.88 6.02 15.56
C GLU A 103 4.95 5.18 14.28
N MET A 104 3.94 4.34 14.04
CA MET A 104 3.87 3.53 12.82
C MET A 104 3.77 4.40 11.56
N VAL A 105 2.94 5.45 11.56
CA VAL A 105 2.84 6.39 10.44
C VAL A 105 4.17 7.10 10.22
N LYS A 106 4.75 7.71 11.27
CA LYS A 106 6.03 8.43 11.20
C LYS A 106 7.19 7.53 10.73
N THR A 107 7.25 6.30 11.23
CA THR A 107 8.28 5.32 10.86
C THR A 107 8.10 4.87 9.42
N GLY A 108 6.86 4.62 8.99
CA GLY A 108 6.56 4.26 7.60
C GLY A 108 6.91 5.38 6.63
N GLU A 109 6.52 6.63 6.94
CA GLU A 109 6.86 7.81 6.15
C GLU A 109 8.37 7.96 5.96
N ARG A 110 9.13 7.91 7.07
CA ARG A 110 10.60 7.96 7.01
C ARG A 110 11.17 6.85 6.13
N ALA A 111 10.68 5.62 6.28
CA ALA A 111 11.15 4.50 5.47
C ALA A 111 10.85 4.68 3.97
N LEU A 112 9.71 5.28 3.61
CA LEU A 112 9.34 5.58 2.23
C LEU A 112 10.26 6.66 1.63
N LEU A 113 10.51 7.73 2.39
CA LEU A 113 11.40 8.83 1.99
C LEU A 113 12.85 8.34 1.83
N GLU A 114 13.39 7.62 2.82
CA GLU A 114 14.77 7.11 2.79
C GLU A 114 15.01 6.11 1.65
N ALA A 115 14.00 5.30 1.32
CA ALA A 115 14.06 4.38 0.20
C ALA A 115 13.83 5.04 -1.18
N GLY A 116 13.45 6.33 -1.21
CA GLY A 116 13.17 7.07 -2.44
C GLY A 116 11.88 6.62 -3.14
N TYR A 117 10.93 6.05 -2.40
CA TYR A 117 9.64 5.65 -2.98
C TYR A 117 8.70 6.83 -3.18
N VAL A 118 8.86 7.89 -2.37
CA VAL A 118 8.01 9.08 -2.32
C VAL A 118 8.85 10.32 -2.05
N HIS A 119 8.28 11.50 -2.27
CA HIS A 119 8.87 12.79 -1.94
C HIS A 119 8.02 13.57 -0.92
N GLN A 120 8.61 14.60 -0.30
CA GLN A 120 7.87 15.48 0.61
C GLN A 120 6.77 16.25 -0.15
N GLY A 121 5.58 16.36 0.45
CA GLY A 121 4.37 16.89 -0.18
C GLY A 121 3.66 15.93 -1.14
N GLU A 122 4.15 14.71 -1.32
CA GLU A 122 3.49 13.70 -2.14
C GLU A 122 2.31 13.06 -1.39
N MET A 123 1.19 12.84 -2.09
CA MET A 123 0.07 12.08 -1.55
C MET A 123 0.32 10.58 -1.65
N VAL A 124 0.05 9.85 -0.56
CA VAL A 124 0.13 8.39 -0.50
C VAL A 124 -1.15 7.80 0.06
N VAL A 125 -1.43 6.55 -0.32
CA VAL A 125 -2.44 5.74 0.35
C VAL A 125 -1.76 4.94 1.45
N LEU A 126 -2.15 5.16 2.70
CA LEU A 126 -1.78 4.29 3.81
C LEU A 126 -2.87 3.24 4.00
N MET A 127 -2.47 1.97 4.00
CA MET A 127 -3.35 0.85 4.29
C MET A 127 -2.79 0.05 5.45
N ALA A 128 -3.65 -0.35 6.38
CA ALA A 128 -3.27 -1.23 7.47
C ALA A 128 -4.25 -2.41 7.58
N GLY A 129 -3.67 -3.62 7.65
CA GLY A 129 -4.42 -4.85 7.90
C GLY A 129 -4.81 -5.02 9.35
N LYS A 130 -5.12 -6.25 9.76
CA LYS A 130 -5.22 -6.58 11.19
C LYS A 130 -3.80 -6.48 11.78
N LEU A 131 -3.56 -5.41 12.53
CA LEU A 131 -2.38 -5.21 13.37
C LEU A 131 -2.79 -5.36 14.82
N SER A 132 -1.98 -6.07 15.61
CA SER A 132 -2.32 -6.37 17.00
C SER A 132 -1.96 -5.16 17.88
N GLY A 133 -2.94 -4.63 18.63
CA GLY A 133 -2.70 -3.55 19.61
C GLY A 133 -2.68 -2.12 19.07
N LEU A 134 -2.82 -1.90 17.76
CA LEU A 134 -2.73 -0.56 17.13
C LEU A 134 -4.07 -0.08 16.54
N GLY A 135 -4.35 1.22 16.66
CA GLY A 135 -5.63 1.86 16.29
C GLY A 135 -5.88 2.04 14.79
N LEU A 136 -4.87 1.93 13.92
CA LEU A 136 -5.04 1.90 12.46
C LEU A 136 -5.38 0.50 11.92
N SER A 137 -5.56 -0.50 12.79
CA SER A 137 -5.97 -1.84 12.37
C SER A 137 -7.19 -1.74 11.47
N ARG A 138 -7.13 -2.31 10.26
CA ARG A 138 -8.24 -2.35 9.30
C ARG A 138 -8.66 -0.98 8.76
N SER A 139 -7.73 -0.21 8.22
CA SER A 139 -8.01 1.13 7.68
C SER A 139 -7.35 1.38 6.31
N VAL A 140 -7.87 2.39 5.61
CA VAL A 140 -7.28 3.03 4.43
C VAL A 140 -7.36 4.54 4.65
N LYS A 141 -6.26 5.26 4.48
CA LYS A 141 -6.15 6.71 4.68
C LYS A 141 -5.38 7.35 3.54
N LEU A 142 -5.86 8.48 3.03
CA LEU A 142 -5.08 9.37 2.18
C LEU A 142 -4.21 10.25 3.08
N HIS A 143 -2.92 10.34 2.78
CA HIS A 143 -1.96 11.02 3.63
C HIS A 143 -0.95 11.78 2.78
N GLU A 144 -0.72 13.04 3.11
CA GLU A 144 0.34 13.86 2.52
C GLU A 144 1.64 13.66 3.31
N ILE A 145 2.73 13.35 2.61
CA ILE A 145 4.05 13.14 3.21
C ILE A 145 4.61 14.47 3.71
N GLY A 146 5.05 14.52 4.95
CA GLY A 146 5.59 15.72 5.59
C GLY A 146 4.52 16.68 6.12
N ASP A 147 3.24 16.32 6.03
CA ASP A 147 2.16 17.09 6.63
C ASP A 147 2.18 16.90 8.16
N VAL A 148 2.55 17.97 8.86
CA VAL A 148 2.62 18.05 10.32
C VAL A 148 1.27 18.50 10.91
N GLU A 149 0.26 18.80 10.08
CA GLU A 149 -1.02 19.36 10.51
C GLU A 149 -2.17 18.37 10.37
N GLY A 150 -2.58 17.76 11.49
CA GLY A 150 -3.82 16.96 11.48
C GLY A 150 -4.27 16.39 12.82
N GLN A 151 -3.80 16.93 13.94
CA GLN A 151 -4.27 16.55 15.27
C GLN A 151 -4.57 17.82 16.08
N GLN A 152 -5.74 18.41 15.81
CA GLN A 152 -6.53 19.13 16.82
C GLN A 152 -7.62 18.18 17.32
#